data_AF-A0ABD3ZW44-F1
#
_entry.id   AF-A0ABD3ZW44-F1
#
_cell.length_a   1.000
_cell.length_b   1.000
_cell.length_c   1.000
_cell.angle_alpha   90.00
_cell.angle_beta   90.00
_cell.angle_gamma   90.00
#
_symmetry.space_group_name_H-M   'P 1'
#
loop_
_entity.id
_entity.type
_entity.pdbx_description
1 polymer ?
#
loop_
_entity_poly.entity_id
_entity_poly.type
_entity_poly.pdbx_seq_one_letter_code
_entity_poly.pdbx_strand_id
1 'polypeptide(L)' 'MQNNQGYYWSEEEVAKLRSVMVSSFETIYQTAATHKVDMRLAAYMTGIRKSAEASRFRGWV' A
#
# COMPACT_ATOMS: atom_id res chain seq x y z
N MET A 1 -13.88 -7.62 0.28
CA MET A 1 -14.94 -6.73 0.81
C MET A 1 -16.27 -7.03 0.14
N GLN A 2 -16.39 -6.84 -1.18
CA GLN A 2 -17.61 -7.12 -1.96
C GLN A 2 -18.17 -8.52 -1.73
N ASN A 3 -17.36 -9.57 -1.93
CA ASN A 3 -17.78 -10.96 -1.72
C ASN A 3 -18.18 -11.26 -0.27
N ASN A 4 -17.47 -10.69 0.72
CA ASN A 4 -17.78 -10.89 2.14
C ASN A 4 -19.10 -10.22 2.55
N GLN A 5 -19.58 -9.23 1.79
CA GLN A 5 -20.83 -8.52 2.01
C GLN A 5 -21.95 -8.97 1.07
N GLY A 6 -21.65 -9.82 0.07
CA GLY A 6 -22.58 -10.21 -0.98
C GLY A 6 -23.01 -9.04 -1.89
N TYR A 7 -22.24 -7.96 -1.95
CA TYR A 7 -22.58 -6.74 -2.68
C TYR A 7 -21.48 -6.36 -3.68
N TYR A 8 -21.87 -6.11 -4.93
CA TYR A 8 -20.98 -5.66 -5.99
C TYR A 8 -21.04 -4.14 -6.13
N TRP A 9 -19.87 -3.53 -6.23
CA TRP A 9 -19.74 -2.08 -6.35
C TRP A 9 -20.14 -1.56 -7.73
N SER A 10 -20.70 -0.36 -7.77
CA SER A 10 -20.89 0.37 -9.03
C SER A 10 -19.55 0.84 -9.62
N GLU A 11 -19.54 1.22 -10.89
CA GLU A 11 -18.34 1.76 -11.57
C GLU A 11 -17.80 3.01 -10.85
N GLU A 12 -18.69 3.88 -10.38
CA GLU A 12 -18.35 5.07 -9.59
C GLU A 12 -17.65 4.70 -8.28
N GLU A 13 -18.08 3.61 -7.63
CA GLU A 13 -17.43 3.11 -6.42
C GLU A 13 -16.08 2.44 -6.72
N VAL A 14 -15.92 1.81 -7.88
CA VAL A 14 -14.63 1.29 -8.35
C VAL A 14 -13.63 2.44 -8.59
N ALA A 15 -14.08 3.66 -8.84
CA ALA A 15 -13.22 4.84 -8.96
C ALA A 15 -12.38 5.12 -7.69
N LYS A 16 -12.70 4.50 -6.54
CA LYS A 16 -11.84 4.45 -5.34
C LYS A 16 -10.42 3.96 -5.64
N LEU A 17 -10.23 3.15 -6.70
CA LEU A 17 -8.92 2.72 -7.19
C LEU A 17 -7.98 3.91 -7.46
N ARG A 18 -8.49 4.98 -8.07
CA ARG A 18 -7.66 6.15 -8.42
C ARG A 18 -7.04 6.78 -7.18
N SER A 19 -7.84 6.94 -6.12
CA SER A 19 -7.37 7.49 -4.85
C SER A 19 -6.26 6.63 -4.23
N VAL A 20 -6.46 5.31 -4.22
CA VAL A 20 -5.46 4.35 -3.73
C VAL A 20 -4.16 4.48 -4.52
N MET A 21 -4.22 4.43 -5.85
CA MET A 21 -3.03 4.47 -6.71
C MET A 21 -2.25 5.78 -6.56
N VAL A 22 -2.93 6.93 -6.51
CA VAL A 22 -2.29 8.24 -6.31
C VAL A 22 -1.60 8.29 -4.94
N SER A 23 -2.30 7.86 -3.88
CA SER A 23 -1.73 7.85 -2.53
C SER A 23 -0.52 6.90 -2.40
N SER A 24 -0.56 5.74 -3.07
CA SER A 24 0.54 4.79 -3.13
C SER A 24 1.76 5.37 -3.84
N PHE A 25 1.56 6.01 -5.00
CA PHE A 25 2.65 6.64 -5.74
C PHE A 25 3.34 7.73 -4.92
N GLU A 26 2.56 8.63 -4.31
CA GLU A 26 3.09 9.70 -3.47
C GLU A 26 3.91 9.15 -2.30
N THR A 27 3.41 8.11 -1.65
CA THR A 27 4.13 7.46 -0.54
C THR A 27 5.48 6.89 -0.97
N ILE A 28 5.54 6.24 -2.13
CA ILE A 28 6.79 5.69 -2.68
C ILE A 28 7.75 6.82 -3.04
N TYR A 29 7.26 7.87 -3.69
CA TYR A 29 8.07 9.02 -4.08
C TYR A 29 8.70 9.71 -2.86
N GLN A 30 7.90 9.97 -1.82
CA GLN A 30 8.39 10.57 -0.58
C GLN A 30 9.39 9.66 0.15
N THR A 31 9.18 8.34 0.11
CA THR A 31 10.13 7.36 0.66
C THR A 31 11.46 7.41 -0.09
N ALA A 32 11.42 7.43 -1.42
CA ALA A 32 12.62 7.53 -2.25
C ALA A 32 13.40 8.82 -1.97
N ALA A 33 12.70 9.97 -1.90
CA ALA A 33 13.30 11.26 -1.61
C ALA A 33 13.92 11.33 -0.20
N THR A 34 13.19 10.86 0.82
CA THR A 34 13.62 10.88 2.22
C THR A 34 14.85 10.00 2.45
N HIS A 35 14.85 8.80 1.87
CA HIS A 35 15.94 7.84 2.06
C HIS A 35 17.05 7.95 1.00
N LYS A 36 16.89 8.82 0.01
CA LYS A 36 17.81 9.02 -1.12
C LYS A 36 18.13 7.72 -1.87
N VAL A 37 17.09 6.96 -2.17
CA VAL A 37 17.17 5.69 -2.91
C VAL A 37 16.36 5.76 -4.20
N ASP A 38 16.59 4.81 -5.11
CA ASP A 38 15.77 4.72 -6.31
C ASP A 38 14.33 4.28 -5.99
N MET A 39 13.40 4.59 -6.90
CA MET A 39 11.96 4.32 -6.74
C MET A 39 11.63 2.83 -6.57
N ARG A 40 12.45 1.93 -7.15
CA ARG A 40 12.22 0.49 -7.02
C ARG A 40 12.54 0.05 -5.59
N LEU A 41 13.68 0.45 -5.04
CA LEU A 41 14.02 0.13 -3.66
C LEU A 41 13.01 0.74 -2.67
N ALA A 42 12.59 1.99 -2.89
CA ALA A 42 11.55 2.63 -2.09
C ALA A 42 10.22 1.85 -2.13
N ALA A 43 9.79 1.36 -3.31
CA ALA A 43 8.58 0.54 -3.43
C ALA A 43 8.68 -0.77 -2.62
N TYR A 44 9.83 -1.44 -2.64
CA TYR A 44 10.08 -2.61 -1.80
C TYR A 44 9.99 -2.27 -0.31
N MET A 45 10.61 -1.17 0.12
CA MET A 45 10.57 -0.70 1.50
C MET A 45 9.12 -0.43 1.96
N THR A 46 8.34 0.31 1.16
CA THR A 46 6.93 0.58 1.47
C THR A 46 6.08 -0.70 1.51
N GLY A 47 6.34 -1.63 0.58
CA GLY A 47 5.58 -2.89 0.47
C GLY A 47 5.80 -3.84 1.64
N ILE A 48 7.05 -4.00 2.10
CA ILE A 48 7.37 -4.95 3.17
C ILE A 48 7.06 -4.41 4.58
N ARG A 49 7.04 -3.07 4.76
CA ARG A 49 6.95 -2.42 6.08
C ARG A 49 5.84 -2.99 6.96
N LYS A 50 4.60 -3.08 6.44
CA LYS A 50 3.44 -3.58 7.21
C LYS A 50 3.60 -5.03 7.63
N SER A 51 4.10 -5.89 6.74
CA SER A 51 4.31 -7.31 7.05
C SER A 51 5.44 -7.50 8.05
N ALA A 52 6.54 -6.76 7.92
CA ALA A 52 7.65 -6.79 8.86
C ALA A 52 7.22 -6.34 10.27
N GLU A 53 6.48 -5.23 10.35
CA GLU A 53 5.91 -4.73 11.61
C GLU A 53 4.95 -5.75 12.24
N ALA A 54 4.04 -6.34 11.44
CA ALA A 54 3.10 -7.35 11.92
C ALA A 54 3.81 -8.61 12.43
N SER A 55 4.84 -9.10 11.73
CA SER A 55 5.65 -10.24 12.18
C SER A 55 6.32 -9.95 13.52
N ARG A 56 6.89 -8.75 13.68
CA ARG A 56 7.51 -8.31 14.95
C ARG A 56 6.47 -8.23 16.08
N PHE A 57 5.30 -7.64 15.83
CA PHE A 57 4.24 -7.54 16.85
C PHE A 57 3.65 -8.89 17.25
N ARG A 58 3.68 -9.88 16.35
CA ARG A 58 3.23 -11.25 16.62
C ARG A 58 4.31 -12.14 17.23
N GLY A 59 5.52 -11.62 17.46
CA GLY A 59 6.65 -12.37 18.02
C GLY A 59 7.14 -13.50 17.12
N TRP A 60 6.96 -13.38 15.80
CA TRP A 60 7.48 -14.36 14.85
C TRP A 60 9.00 -14.25 14.67
N VAL A 61 9.56 -13.10 15.07
CA VAL A 61 10.99 -12.74 15.10
C VAL A 61 11.29 -11.96 16.37
#